data_AF-A0A162L7I5-F1
#
_entry.id   AF-A0A162L7I5-F1
#
_cell.length_a   1.000
_cell.length_b   1.000
_cell.length_c   1.000
_cell.angle_alpha   90.00
_cell.angle_beta   90.00
_cell.angle_gamma   90.00
#
_symmetry.space_group_name_H-M   'P 1'
#
loop_
_entity.id
_entity.type
_entity.pdbx_description
1 polymer ?
#
loop_
_entity_poly.entity_id
_entity_poly.type
_entity_poly.pdbx_seq_one_letter_code
_entity_poly.pdbx_strand_id
1 'polypeptide(L)'
;MCKKDFLNFMEKDTDAFLSLMKAYKMPKKTEEEIKVRKEAIKKGNENAQNIPFEVAKSAYKLYSYIAIAVNYGNKNAISDAGVAASLTETAIEGALLNVKINIQGIKDEVYKKKMTDECSKLLKKSTDKKKEIMEIIEVKLK
;
A
#
# COMPACT_ATOMS: atom_id res chain seq x y z
N MET A 1 1.54 9.79 12.14
CA MET A 1 1.14 8.45 11.65
C MET A 1 1.57 7.44 12.69
N CYS A 2 0.68 6.55 13.10
CA CYS A 2 0.91 5.65 14.21
C CYS A 2 0.50 4.21 13.88
N LYS A 3 0.91 3.25 14.72
CA LYS A 3 0.52 1.84 14.65
C LYS A 3 -0.99 1.65 14.42
N LYS A 4 -1.84 2.49 15.04
CA LYS A 4 -3.30 2.39 14.90
C LYS A 4 -3.79 2.63 13.47
N ASP A 5 -3.10 3.47 12.69
CA ASP A 5 -3.47 3.74 11.30
C ASP A 5 -3.32 2.46 10.46
N PHE A 6 -2.23 1.72 10.65
CA PHE A 6 -1.99 0.45 9.95
C PHE A 6 -2.92 -0.68 10.39
N LEU A 7 -3.29 -0.73 11.67
CA LEU A 7 -4.31 -1.68 12.16
C LEU A 7 -5.68 -1.38 11.54
N ASN A 8 -6.06 -0.11 11.45
CA ASN A 8 -7.29 0.30 10.77
C ASN A 8 -7.26 -0.01 9.26
N PHE A 9 -6.10 0.08 8.60
CA PHE A 9 -5.99 -0.36 7.22
C PHE A 9 -6.21 -1.87 7.06
N MET A 10 -5.71 -2.68 8.00
CA MET A 10 -5.92 -4.13 8.01
C MET A 10 -7.41 -4.48 8.14
N GLU A 11 -8.13 -3.80 9.04
CA GLU A 11 -9.59 -3.97 9.20
C GLU A 11 -10.33 -3.57 7.92
N LYS A 12 -9.99 -2.40 7.35
CA LYS A 12 -10.59 -1.92 6.09
C LYS A 12 -10.35 -2.86 4.93
N ASP A 13 -9.14 -3.43 4.79
CA ASP A 13 -8.81 -4.37 3.73
C ASP A 13 -9.65 -5.65 3.85
N THR A 14 -9.81 -6.14 5.07
CA THR A 14 -10.70 -7.27 5.39
C THR A 14 -12.15 -6.97 4.99
N ASP A 15 -12.67 -5.80 5.38
CA ASP A 15 -14.03 -5.38 5.07
C ASP A 15 -14.26 -5.22 3.56
N ALA A 16 -13.28 -4.65 2.84
CA ALA A 16 -13.34 -4.49 1.40
C ALA A 16 -13.36 -5.84 0.69
N PHE A 17 -12.50 -6.78 1.12
CA PHE A 17 -12.47 -8.14 0.60
C PHE A 17 -13.80 -8.86 0.84
N LEU A 18 -14.31 -8.84 2.07
CA LEU A 18 -15.58 -9.48 2.42
C LEU A 18 -16.76 -8.87 1.65
N SER A 19 -16.76 -7.56 1.45
CA SER A 19 -17.78 -6.85 0.67
C SER A 19 -17.74 -7.25 -0.80
N LEU A 20 -16.55 -7.37 -1.39
CA LEU A 20 -16.37 -7.84 -2.76
C LEU A 20 -16.83 -9.31 -2.92
N MET A 21 -16.52 -10.17 -1.95
CA MET A 21 -17.00 -11.56 -1.94
C MET A 21 -18.52 -11.65 -1.84
N LYS A 22 -19.16 -10.78 -1.05
CA LYS A 22 -20.63 -10.67 -0.99
C LYS A 22 -21.19 -10.23 -2.35
N ALA A 23 -20.59 -9.24 -2.99
CA ALA A 23 -21.00 -8.78 -4.33
C ALA A 23 -20.93 -9.92 -5.37
N TYR A 24 -19.88 -10.74 -5.32
CA TYR A 24 -19.77 -11.93 -6.18
C TYR A 24 -20.80 -13.02 -5.91
N LYS A 25 -21.48 -13.01 -4.76
CA LYS A 25 -22.54 -13.96 -4.41
C LYS A 25 -23.96 -13.44 -4.71
N MET A 26 -24.12 -12.18 -5.12
CA MET A 26 -25.43 -11.60 -5.39
C MET A 26 -26.18 -12.31 -6.54
N PRO A 27 -27.52 -12.35 -6.53
CA PRO A 27 -28.33 -12.88 -7.63
C PRO A 27 -28.01 -12.26 -8.99
N LYS A 28 -28.38 -12.95 -10.07
CA LYS A 28 -28.09 -12.58 -11.46
C LYS A 28 -29.12 -13.14 -12.44
N LYS A 29 -30.37 -13.29 -12.01
CA LYS A 29 -31.46 -13.88 -12.79
C LYS A 29 -32.28 -12.83 -13.54
N THR A 30 -32.41 -11.61 -12.99
CA THR A 30 -33.11 -10.49 -13.65
C THR A 30 -32.16 -9.40 -14.11
N GLU A 31 -32.62 -8.53 -15.01
CA GLU A 31 -31.83 -7.38 -15.48
C GLU A 31 -31.47 -6.43 -14.34
N GLU A 32 -32.42 -6.14 -13.44
CA GLU A 32 -32.20 -5.37 -12.23
C GLU A 32 -31.14 -6.02 -11.32
N GLU A 33 -31.23 -7.33 -11.07
CA GLU A 33 -30.25 -8.06 -10.26
C GLU A 33 -28.85 -7.99 -10.88
N ILE A 34 -28.75 -8.16 -12.20
CA ILE A 34 -27.48 -8.07 -12.93
C ILE A 34 -26.89 -6.66 -12.81
N LYS A 35 -27.72 -5.62 -12.92
CA LYS A 35 -27.28 -4.22 -12.81
C LYS A 35 -26.74 -3.93 -11.41
N VAL A 36 -27.52 -4.23 -10.37
CA VAL A 36 -27.12 -4.02 -8.97
C VAL A 36 -25.85 -4.80 -8.63
N ARG A 37 -25.77 -6.07 -9.08
CA ARG A 37 -24.58 -6.90 -8.90
C ARG A 37 -23.34 -6.28 -9.56
N LYS A 38 -23.46 -5.79 -10.80
CA LYS A 38 -22.34 -5.14 -11.52
C LYS A 38 -21.85 -3.89 -10.79
N GLU A 39 -22.76 -3.06 -10.30
CA GLU A 39 -22.42 -1.86 -9.53
C GLU A 39 -21.71 -2.21 -8.21
N ALA A 40 -22.20 -3.22 -7.48
CA ALA A 40 -21.58 -3.70 -6.26
C ALA A 40 -20.16 -4.25 -6.49
N ILE A 41 -19.95 -5.04 -7.56
CA ILE A 41 -18.62 -5.56 -7.92
C ILE A 41 -17.69 -4.41 -8.32
N LYS A 42 -18.16 -3.43 -9.10
CA LYS A 42 -17.36 -2.27 -9.50
C LYS A 42 -16.86 -1.52 -8.26
N LYS A 43 -17.77 -1.17 -7.34
CA LYS A 43 -17.42 -0.48 -6.08
C LYS A 43 -16.49 -1.32 -5.20
N GLY A 44 -16.72 -2.63 -5.13
CA GLY A 44 -15.86 -3.57 -4.39
C GLY A 44 -14.43 -3.58 -4.94
N ASN A 45 -14.26 -3.65 -6.27
CA ASN A 45 -12.95 -3.63 -6.91
C ASN A 45 -12.22 -2.30 -6.71
N GLU A 46 -12.93 -1.16 -6.81
CA GLU A 46 -12.36 0.17 -6.56
C GLU A 46 -11.82 0.27 -5.12
N ASN A 47 -12.60 -0.18 -4.13
CA ASN A 47 -12.17 -0.19 -2.73
C ASN A 47 -10.99 -1.13 -2.48
N ALA A 48 -11.02 -2.33 -3.06
CA ALA A 48 -10.01 -3.36 -2.85
C ALA A 48 -8.61 -2.92 -3.27
N GLN A 49 -8.48 -2.08 -4.31
CA GLN A 49 -7.15 -1.56 -4.71
C GLN A 49 -6.77 -0.25 -3.98
N ASN A 50 -7.74 0.56 -3.54
CA ASN A 50 -7.47 1.84 -2.88
C ASN A 50 -6.80 1.65 -1.50
N ILE A 51 -7.26 0.67 -0.73
CA ILE A 51 -6.75 0.42 0.63
C ILE A 51 -5.26 0.05 0.63
N PRO A 52 -4.79 -0.96 -0.12
CA PRO A 52 -3.37 -1.26 -0.19
C PRO A 52 -2.53 -0.10 -0.74
N PHE A 53 -3.08 0.72 -1.65
CA PHE A 53 -2.37 1.92 -2.11
C PHE A 53 -2.20 2.97 -0.99
N GLU A 54 -3.20 3.16 -0.13
CA GLU A 54 -3.10 4.03 1.05
C GLU A 54 -2.14 3.46 2.12
N VAL A 55 -2.05 2.13 2.26
CA VAL A 55 -1.02 1.47 3.09
C VAL A 55 0.38 1.83 2.57
N ALA A 56 0.63 1.68 1.27
CA ALA A 56 1.91 2.02 0.66
C ALA A 56 2.27 3.50 0.84
N LYS A 57 1.32 4.41 0.57
CA LYS A 57 1.52 5.86 0.76
C LYS A 57 1.78 6.22 2.22
N SER A 58 1.10 5.55 3.14
CA SER A 58 1.30 5.75 4.57
C SER A 58 2.67 5.23 4.98
N ALA A 59 3.03 4.00 4.64
CA ALA A 59 4.35 3.44 4.88
C ALA A 59 5.48 4.34 4.35
N TYR A 60 5.35 4.93 3.17
CA TYR A 60 6.34 5.87 2.63
C TYR A 60 6.62 7.07 3.55
N LYS A 61 5.62 7.55 4.30
CA LYS A 61 5.81 8.64 5.27
C LYS A 61 6.68 8.22 6.46
N LEU A 62 6.92 6.92 6.69
CA LEU A 62 7.83 6.46 7.75
C LEU A 62 9.27 6.91 7.50
N TYR A 63 9.67 7.02 6.23
CA TYR A 63 11.04 7.43 5.89
C TYR A 63 11.44 8.78 6.47
N SER A 64 10.51 9.74 6.60
CA SER A 64 10.86 11.04 7.22
C SER A 64 11.20 10.90 8.70
N TYR A 65 10.50 10.01 9.43
CA TYR A 65 10.79 9.76 10.84
C TYR A 65 12.08 8.94 11.01
N ILE A 66 12.30 7.96 10.13
CA ILE A 66 13.53 7.16 10.13
C ILE A 66 14.73 8.06 9.82
N ALA A 67 14.63 8.97 8.85
CA ALA A 67 15.69 9.93 8.54
C ALA A 67 16.02 10.82 9.74
N ILE A 68 15.02 11.27 10.52
CA ILE A 68 15.26 12.01 11.77
C ILE A 68 16.03 11.14 12.78
N ALA A 69 15.60 9.88 12.97
CA ALA A 69 16.25 8.96 13.90
C ALA A 69 17.72 8.68 13.51
N VAL A 70 18.00 8.48 12.22
CA VAL A 70 19.37 8.25 11.74
C VAL A 70 20.25 9.49 11.91
N ASN A 71 19.72 10.70 11.68
CA ASN A 71 20.51 11.92 11.76
C ASN A 71 20.75 12.39 13.20
N TYR A 72 19.72 12.31 14.04
CA TYR A 72 19.68 12.98 15.35
C TYR A 72 19.34 12.05 16.54
N GLY A 73 19.04 10.78 16.29
CA GLY A 73 18.67 9.82 17.33
C GLY A 73 19.86 9.20 18.07
N ASN A 74 19.56 8.17 18.86
CA ASN A 74 20.57 7.42 19.60
C ASN A 74 21.50 6.66 18.63
N LYS A 75 22.79 7.00 18.64
CA LYS A 75 23.82 6.33 17.82
C LYS A 75 23.87 4.83 18.04
N ASN A 76 23.61 4.36 19.26
CA ASN A 76 23.62 2.94 19.59
C ASN A 76 22.42 2.17 19.01
N ALA A 77 21.39 2.87 18.51
CA ALA A 77 20.19 2.29 17.91
C ALA A 77 20.17 2.49 16.38
N ILE A 78 21.30 2.81 15.75
CA ILE A 78 21.36 3.11 14.32
C ILE A 78 21.03 1.89 13.44
N SER A 79 21.37 0.69 13.91
CA SER A 79 20.97 -0.57 13.25
C SER A 79 19.46 -0.74 13.21
N ASP A 80 18.75 -0.35 14.28
CA ASP A 80 17.28 -0.43 14.34
C ASP A 80 16.62 0.48 13.30
N ALA A 81 17.22 1.65 13.03
CA ALA A 81 16.76 2.53 11.97
C ALA A 81 16.97 1.93 10.57
N GLY A 82 18.05 1.18 10.36
CA GLY A 82 18.28 0.43 9.11
C GLY A 82 17.27 -0.70 8.90
N VAL A 83 16.95 -1.42 9.98
CA VAL A 83 15.86 -2.42 9.99
C VAL A 83 14.53 -1.75 9.67
N ALA A 84 14.21 -0.63 10.30
CA ALA A 84 12.99 0.13 10.04
C ALA A 84 12.89 0.60 8.58
N ALA A 85 13.98 1.05 7.97
CA ALA A 85 14.01 1.46 6.55
C ALA A 85 13.73 0.28 5.61
N SER A 86 14.28 -0.89 5.93
CA SER A 86 14.07 -2.12 5.15
C SER A 86 12.64 -2.64 5.28
N LEU A 87 12.11 -2.72 6.50
CA LEU A 87 10.71 -3.12 6.75
C LEU A 87 9.71 -2.16 6.10
N THR A 88 10.02 -0.87 6.08
CA THR A 88 9.20 0.14 5.40
C THR A 88 9.14 -0.13 3.90
N GLU A 89 10.27 -0.43 3.25
CA GLU A 89 10.27 -0.78 1.82
C GLU A 89 9.46 -2.04 1.55
N THR A 90 9.66 -3.10 2.35
CA THR A 90 8.91 -4.36 2.21
C THR A 90 7.41 -4.14 2.38
N ALA A 91 6.98 -3.31 3.33
CA ALA A 91 5.57 -2.99 3.51
C ALA A 91 4.98 -2.25 2.30
N ILE A 92 5.74 -1.33 1.69
CA ILE A 92 5.35 -0.62 0.47
C ILE A 92 5.25 -1.60 -0.69
N GLU A 93 6.28 -2.40 -0.93
CA GLU A 93 6.31 -3.36 -2.03
C GLU A 93 5.15 -4.37 -1.92
N GLY A 94 4.97 -4.97 -0.75
CA GLY A 94 3.89 -5.93 -0.49
C GLY A 94 2.51 -5.32 -0.72
N ALA A 95 2.27 -4.09 -0.23
CA ALA A 95 1.01 -3.41 -0.47
C ALA A 95 0.80 -3.10 -1.96
N LEU A 96 1.84 -2.67 -2.69
CA LEU A 96 1.74 -2.39 -4.13
C LEU A 96 1.50 -3.66 -4.97
N LEU A 97 1.96 -4.84 -4.53
CA LEU A 97 1.60 -6.11 -5.16
C LEU A 97 0.10 -6.38 -5.05
N ASN A 98 -0.51 -6.10 -3.88
CA ASN A 98 -1.96 -6.21 -3.70
C ASN A 98 -2.73 -5.24 -4.60
N VAL A 99 -2.26 -3.99 -4.75
CA VAL A 99 -2.84 -3.04 -5.73
C VAL A 99 -2.80 -3.63 -7.13
N LYS A 100 -1.63 -4.12 -7.57
CA LYS A 100 -1.42 -4.65 -8.93
C LYS A 100 -2.35 -5.83 -9.24
N ILE A 101 -2.55 -6.74 -8.30
CA ILE A 101 -3.50 -7.86 -8.48
C ILE A 101 -4.94 -7.35 -8.58
N ASN A 102 -5.34 -6.43 -7.71
CA ASN A 102 -6.73 -5.95 -7.68
C ASN A 102 -7.09 -5.11 -8.93
N ILE A 103 -6.16 -4.34 -9.50
CA ILE A 103 -6.44 -3.56 -10.71
C ILE A 103 -6.56 -4.43 -11.98
N GLN A 104 -6.06 -5.67 -12.00
CA GLN A 104 -6.21 -6.56 -13.17
C GLN A 104 -7.69 -6.83 -13.49
N GLY A 105 -8.55 -6.87 -12.47
CA GLY A 105 -10.00 -7.08 -12.60
C GLY A 105 -10.80 -5.85 -13.04
N ILE A 106 -10.17 -4.67 -13.18
CA ILE A 106 -10.83 -3.44 -13.64
C ILE A 106 -10.94 -3.47 -15.17
N LYS A 107 -11.93 -2.81 -15.78
CA LYS A 107 -12.05 -2.72 -17.26
C LYS A 107 -11.51 -1.41 -17.84
N ASP A 108 -11.43 -0.38 -17.01
CA ASP A 108 -10.91 0.92 -17.40
C ASP A 108 -9.38 0.87 -17.53
N GLU A 109 -8.90 0.77 -18.77
CA GLU A 109 -7.46 0.70 -19.09
C GLU A 109 -6.72 2.00 -18.79
N VAL A 110 -7.38 3.16 -18.89
CA VAL A 110 -6.79 4.46 -18.54
C VAL A 110 -6.52 4.50 -17.04
N TYR A 111 -7.48 4.03 -16.24
CA TYR A 111 -7.34 3.93 -14.80
C TYR A 111 -6.25 2.92 -14.39
N LYS A 112 -6.22 1.72 -15.00
CA LYS A 112 -5.17 0.72 -14.75
C LYS A 112 -3.79 1.27 -15.02
N LYS A 113 -3.60 1.95 -16.15
CA LYS A 113 -2.32 2.56 -16.50
C LYS A 113 -1.91 3.61 -15.47
N LYS A 114 -2.84 4.50 -15.10
CA LYS A 114 -2.60 5.51 -14.06
C LYS A 114 -2.14 4.86 -12.74
N MET A 115 -2.86 3.86 -12.26
CA MET A 115 -2.52 3.18 -11.00
C MET A 115 -1.18 2.43 -11.09
N THR A 116 -0.91 1.77 -12.22
CA THR A 116 0.37 1.10 -12.46
C THR A 116 1.55 2.09 -12.44
N ASP A 117 1.38 3.24 -13.09
CA ASP A 117 2.37 4.31 -13.11
C ASP A 117 2.59 4.89 -11.70
N GLU A 118 1.51 5.09 -10.92
CA GLU A 118 1.59 5.57 -9.53
C GLU A 118 2.28 4.56 -8.60
N CYS A 119 1.95 3.27 -8.70
CA CYS A 119 2.64 2.20 -7.97
C CYS A 119 4.15 2.20 -8.28
N SER A 120 4.51 2.29 -9.56
CA SER A 120 5.90 2.25 -10.01
C SER A 120 6.68 3.48 -9.52
N LYS A 121 6.06 4.66 -9.57
CA LYS A 121 6.63 5.90 -9.02
C LYS A 121 6.84 5.81 -7.50
N LEU A 122 5.87 5.28 -6.76
CA LEU A 122 5.98 5.16 -5.30
C LEU A 122 7.06 4.15 -4.90
N LEU A 123 7.13 3.00 -5.56
CA LEU A 123 8.18 2.01 -5.33
C LEU A 123 9.56 2.59 -5.60
N LYS A 124 9.76 3.27 -6.73
CA LYS A 124 11.03 3.92 -7.04
C LYS A 124 11.43 4.93 -5.96
N LYS A 125 10.50 5.81 -5.56
CA LYS A 125 10.73 6.77 -4.46
C LYS A 125 11.12 6.07 -3.16
N SER A 126 10.49 4.94 -2.86
CA SER A 126 10.78 4.13 -1.68
C SER A 126 12.21 3.60 -1.71
N THR A 127 12.61 2.99 -2.83
CA THR A 127 13.95 2.44 -3.02
C THR A 127 15.03 3.52 -2.96
N ASP A 128 14.81 4.66 -3.60
CA ASP A 128 15.72 5.80 -3.53
C ASP A 128 15.87 6.29 -2.08
N LYS A 129 14.76 6.41 -1.33
CA LYS A 129 14.80 6.85 0.07
C LYS A 129 15.45 5.86 1.01
N LYS A 130 15.19 4.56 0.85
CA LYS A 130 15.90 3.53 1.62
C LYS A 130 17.40 3.61 1.35
N LYS A 131 17.80 3.72 0.08
CA LYS A 131 19.22 3.81 -0.30
C LYS A 131 19.90 4.99 0.37
N GLU A 132 19.32 6.19 0.29
CA GLU A 132 19.83 7.39 0.98
C GLU A 132 20.01 7.15 2.48
N ILE A 133 19.02 6.53 3.13
CA ILE A 133 19.10 6.24 4.57
C ILE A 133 20.21 5.23 4.90
N MET A 134 20.31 4.16 4.12
CA MET A 134 21.33 3.14 4.32
C MET A 134 22.74 3.71 4.12
N GLU A 135 22.95 4.59 3.14
CA GLU A 135 24.23 5.28 2.93
C GLU A 135 24.64 6.10 4.17
N ILE A 136 23.71 6.83 4.80
CA ILE A 136 24.00 7.57 6.03
C ILE A 136 24.36 6.62 7.18
N ILE A 137 23.67 5.49 7.29
CA ILE A 137 23.94 4.48 8.32
C ILE A 137 25.34 3.89 8.14
N GLU A 138 25.72 3.49 6.92
CA GLU A 138 27.04 2.97 6.61
C GLU A 138 28.17 3.96 6.92
N VAL A 139 27.95 5.25 6.70
CA VAL A 139 28.92 6.30 7.08
C VAL A 139 29.05 6.41 8.60
N LYS A 140 27.96 6.26 9.34
CA LYS A 140 27.92 6.40 10.81
C LYS A 140 28.34 5.14 11.58
N LEU A 141 28.36 3.98 10.93
CA LEU A 141 28.84 2.71 11.50
C LEU A 141 30.37 2.55 11.40
N LYS A 142 31.03 3.38 10.59
CA LYS A 142 32.48 3.50 10.54
C LYS A 142 32.99 4.35 11.71
#